data_AF-A0A1A0ULR8-F1
#
_entry.id   AF-A0A1A0ULR8-F1
#
_cell.length_a   1.000
_cell.length_b   1.000
_cell.length_c   1.000
_cell.angle_alpha   90.00
_cell.angle_beta   90.00
_cell.angle_gamma   90.00
#
_symmetry.space_group_name_H-M   'P 1'
#
loop_
_entity.id
_entity.type
_entity.pdbx_description
1 polymer ?
#
loop_
_entity_poly.entity_id
_entity_poly.type
_entity_poly.pdbx_seq_one_letter_code
_entity_poly.pdbx_strand_id
1 'polypeptide(L)'
;MGATGLSINDIGACAVEYACRRWRVFPLVGKIPAIAGGRGVLDATDDVEQVARWWGGRYAGCNIGARVPASMFVLDVDPRNGGADTIEALKAEHGPLPRTLRTISGRGDGGSHRFYRRPAGKLSSTRLGPGIDIKLDTGYVVAAPSIHPDTGRPYRRIDHPVVDPPAWLIDLLRPEPVEEQPRRRQEFSTFTGPSPADQFSAATSWSDILGPHGWRCLDADPDGDGARWRHPAATSAWSATVKHGLLFVYSPNTPFDVTAASNPKGYTRFRAYAVLDHVGDLKAAYRAITGKGVAA
;
A
#
# COMPACT_ATOMS: atom_id res chain seq x y z
N MET A 1 17.36 -5.82 -45.29
CA MET A 1 17.79 -6.61 -44.12
C MET A 1 19.11 -6.03 -43.63
N GLY A 2 19.05 -5.06 -42.71
CA GLY A 2 20.24 -4.51 -42.08
C GLY A 2 20.34 -5.09 -40.67
N ALA A 3 21.25 -6.03 -40.47
CA ALA A 3 21.63 -6.46 -39.13
C ALA A 3 22.43 -5.31 -38.49
N THR A 4 21.75 -4.42 -37.78
CA THR A 4 22.41 -3.49 -36.85
C THR A 4 23.06 -4.33 -35.77
N GLY A 5 24.39 -4.40 -35.81
CA GLY A 5 25.19 -5.10 -34.81
C GLY A 5 24.82 -4.62 -33.41
N LEU A 6 24.50 -5.56 -32.53
CA LEU A 6 24.27 -5.32 -31.11
C LEU A 6 25.55 -4.70 -30.52
N SER A 7 25.50 -3.39 -30.28
CA SER A 7 26.52 -2.68 -29.53
C SER A 7 26.62 -3.29 -28.13
N ILE A 8 27.83 -3.49 -27.61
CA ILE A 8 28.07 -4.01 -26.26
C ILE A 8 27.50 -3.10 -25.15
N ASN A 9 27.01 -1.91 -25.53
CA ASN A 9 26.32 -0.94 -24.68
C ASN A 9 24.81 -0.88 -24.91
N ASP A 10 24.23 -1.80 -25.69
CA ASP A 10 22.78 -1.88 -25.85
C ASP A 10 22.13 -2.39 -24.56
N ILE A 11 21.30 -1.54 -23.95
CA ILE A 11 20.56 -1.86 -22.73
C ILE A 11 19.68 -3.11 -22.90
N GLY A 12 19.19 -3.37 -24.12
CA GLY A 12 18.44 -4.59 -24.44
C GLY A 12 19.27 -5.86 -24.33
N ALA A 13 20.49 -5.85 -24.85
CA ALA A 13 21.42 -6.97 -24.72
C ALA A 13 21.76 -7.25 -23.25
N CYS A 14 21.99 -6.20 -22.45
CA CYS A 14 22.21 -6.35 -21.01
C CYS A 14 20.98 -6.92 -20.28
N ALA A 15 19.76 -6.51 -20.63
CA ALA A 15 18.54 -7.06 -20.05
C ALA A 15 18.43 -8.58 -20.30
N VAL A 16 18.76 -9.02 -21.52
CA VAL A 16 18.85 -10.44 -21.87
C VAL A 16 19.94 -11.16 -21.06
N GLU A 17 21.11 -10.54 -20.88
CA GLU A 17 22.19 -11.09 -20.04
C GLU A 17 21.73 -11.33 -18.59
N TYR A 18 20.97 -10.39 -18.01
CA TYR A 18 20.37 -10.57 -16.69
C TYR A 18 19.44 -11.79 -16.65
N ALA A 19 18.56 -11.94 -17.64
CA ALA A 19 17.65 -13.07 -17.74
C ALA A 19 18.40 -14.41 -17.85
N CYS A 20 19.45 -14.48 -18.68
CA CYS A 20 20.32 -15.65 -18.78
C CYS A 20 20.99 -16.01 -17.44
N ARG A 21 21.24 -15.01 -16.59
CA ARG A 21 21.78 -15.17 -15.23
C ARG A 21 20.69 -15.34 -14.16
N ARG A 22 19.46 -15.67 -14.57
CA ARG A 22 18.29 -15.91 -13.69
C ARG A 22 17.86 -14.70 -12.88
N TRP A 23 18.21 -13.50 -13.32
CA TRP A 23 17.61 -12.28 -12.79
C TRP A 23 16.28 -12.03 -13.47
N ARG A 24 15.23 -11.87 -12.66
CA ARG A 24 13.92 -11.49 -13.16
C ARG A 24 13.91 -9.99 -13.41
N VAL A 25 13.76 -9.59 -14.67
CA VAL A 25 13.81 -8.19 -15.11
C VAL A 25 12.52 -7.74 -15.79
N PHE A 26 12.31 -6.43 -15.86
CA PHE A 26 11.19 -5.78 -16.54
C PHE A 26 11.55 -4.34 -16.94
N PRO A 27 10.90 -3.76 -17.96
CA PRO A 27 11.24 -2.43 -18.45
C PRO A 27 10.75 -1.31 -17.52
N LEU A 28 11.56 -0.25 -17.40
CA LEU A 28 11.30 0.96 -16.65
C LEU A 28 11.37 2.21 -17.55
N VAL A 29 10.50 3.19 -17.28
CA VAL A 29 10.68 4.58 -17.73
C VAL A 29 11.25 5.38 -16.56
N GLY A 30 12.48 5.85 -16.69
CA GLY A 30 13.23 6.40 -15.56
C GLY A 30 13.43 5.33 -14.48
N LYS A 31 12.67 5.42 -13.38
CA LYS A 31 12.70 4.44 -12.28
C LYS A 31 11.35 3.75 -12.05
N ILE A 32 10.38 3.93 -12.95
CA ILE A 32 8.97 3.52 -12.78
C ILE A 32 8.65 2.39 -13.79
N PRO A 33 7.88 1.35 -13.41
CA PRO A 33 7.47 0.28 -14.34
C PRO A 33 6.84 0.82 -15.62
N ALA A 34 7.33 0.36 -16.78
CA ALA A 34 6.92 0.85 -18.10
C ALA A 34 5.68 0.12 -18.69
N ILE A 35 5.35 -1.07 -18.17
CA ILE A 35 4.26 -1.89 -18.72
C ILE A 35 2.92 -1.27 -18.33
N ALA A 36 2.25 -0.64 -19.29
CA ALA A 36 0.92 -0.07 -19.10
C ALA A 36 -0.10 -1.17 -18.75
N GLY A 37 -0.86 -0.97 -17.67
CA GLY A 37 -1.77 -2.00 -17.12
C GLY A 37 -1.06 -3.18 -16.45
N GLY A 38 0.26 -3.12 -16.30
CA GLY A 38 1.07 -4.15 -15.64
C GLY A 38 0.91 -4.15 -14.11
N ARG A 39 1.48 -5.17 -13.48
CA ARG A 39 1.48 -5.41 -12.03
C ARG A 39 2.79 -4.95 -11.37
N GLY A 40 3.49 -4.02 -12.02
CA GLY A 40 4.77 -3.49 -11.56
C GLY A 40 5.85 -4.57 -11.47
N VAL A 41 6.53 -4.67 -10.32
CA VAL A 41 7.60 -5.65 -10.08
C VAL A 41 7.17 -7.11 -10.29
N LEU A 42 5.87 -7.40 -10.17
CA LEU A 42 5.36 -8.76 -10.33
C LEU A 42 5.43 -9.23 -11.80
N ASP A 43 5.58 -8.33 -12.76
CA ASP A 43 5.78 -8.68 -14.16
C ASP A 43 7.23 -9.06 -14.48
N ALA A 44 8.17 -8.89 -13.53
CA ALA A 44 9.55 -9.29 -13.72
C ALA A 44 9.69 -10.77 -14.08
N THR A 45 10.45 -11.08 -15.13
CA THR A 45 10.67 -12.44 -15.64
C THR A 45 12.13 -12.68 -16.03
N ASP A 46 12.59 -13.92 -15.92
CA ASP A 46 13.86 -14.40 -16.45
C ASP A 46 13.68 -15.24 -17.73
N ASP A 47 12.47 -15.27 -18.29
CA ASP A 47 12.19 -15.81 -19.62
C ASP A 47 12.90 -14.95 -20.68
N VAL A 48 13.98 -15.52 -21.23
CA VAL A 48 14.86 -14.88 -22.21
C VAL A 48 14.11 -14.42 -23.45
N GLU A 49 13.12 -15.19 -23.93
CA GLU A 49 12.37 -14.82 -25.13
C GLU A 49 11.45 -13.62 -24.86
N GLN A 50 10.79 -13.60 -23.70
CA GLN A 50 9.95 -12.48 -23.30
C GLN A 50 10.78 -11.21 -23.09
N VAL A 51 11.96 -11.33 -22.47
CA VAL A 51 12.88 -10.20 -22.26
C VAL A 51 13.40 -9.68 -23.61
N ALA A 52 13.84 -10.56 -24.50
CA ALA A 52 14.27 -10.17 -25.85
C ALA A 52 13.13 -9.49 -26.63
N ARG A 53 11.89 -9.97 -26.51
CA ARG A 53 10.71 -9.35 -27.14
C ARG A 53 10.41 -7.96 -26.62
N TRP A 54 10.57 -7.71 -25.31
CA TRP A 54 10.35 -6.38 -24.75
C TRP A 54 11.35 -5.36 -25.30
N TRP A 55 12.65 -5.67 -25.20
CA TRP A 55 13.70 -4.74 -25.58
C TRP A 55 13.99 -4.68 -27.09
N GLY A 56 13.64 -5.73 -27.84
CA GLY A 56 13.64 -5.71 -29.32
C GLY A 56 12.40 -5.06 -29.93
N GLY A 57 11.44 -4.62 -29.11
CA GLY A 57 10.17 -4.08 -29.55
C GLY A 57 9.76 -2.80 -28.82
N ARG A 58 8.56 -2.81 -28.25
CA ARG A 58 7.91 -1.62 -27.65
C ARG A 58 8.72 -0.93 -26.55
N TYR A 59 9.59 -1.66 -25.85
CA TYR A 59 10.38 -1.17 -24.73
C TYR A 59 11.87 -1.01 -25.08
N ALA A 60 12.20 -0.92 -26.37
CA ALA A 60 13.55 -0.57 -26.80
C ALA A 60 14.05 0.70 -26.09
N GLY A 61 15.26 0.66 -25.56
CA GLY A 61 15.86 1.78 -24.81
C GLY A 61 15.33 2.02 -23.39
N CYS A 62 14.30 1.28 -22.93
CA CYS A 62 13.83 1.39 -21.55
C CYS A 62 14.89 0.91 -20.54
N ASN A 63 14.88 1.52 -19.36
CA ASN A 63 15.71 1.11 -18.24
C ASN A 63 15.32 -0.29 -17.74
N ILE A 64 16.24 -0.93 -17.01
CA ILE A 64 16.08 -2.29 -16.51
C ILE A 64 15.73 -2.22 -15.02
N GLY A 65 14.52 -2.67 -14.68
CA GLY A 65 14.14 -3.01 -13.32
C GLY A 65 14.48 -4.47 -13.06
N ALA A 66 15.19 -4.76 -11.97
CA ALA A 66 15.51 -6.12 -11.56
C ALA A 66 14.85 -6.41 -10.21
N ARG A 67 13.96 -7.40 -10.18
CA ARG A 67 13.37 -7.88 -8.94
C ARG A 67 14.46 -8.51 -8.09
N VAL A 68 14.48 -8.20 -6.80
CA VAL A 68 15.48 -8.77 -5.88
C VAL A 68 15.22 -10.28 -5.72
N PRO A 69 16.22 -11.15 -5.88
CA PRO A 69 16.05 -12.59 -5.63
C PRO A 69 15.69 -12.87 -4.17
N ALA A 70 14.81 -13.84 -3.91
CA ALA A 70 14.38 -14.20 -2.55
C ALA A 70 15.52 -14.67 -1.63
N SER A 71 16.60 -15.19 -2.21
CA SER A 71 17.82 -15.58 -1.52
C SER A 71 18.73 -14.41 -1.14
N MET A 72 18.35 -13.18 -1.49
CA MET A 72 19.14 -11.97 -1.29
C MET A 72 18.30 -10.86 -0.67
N PHE A 73 18.99 -9.87 -0.11
CA PHE A 73 18.44 -8.53 0.10
C PHE A 73 19.43 -7.50 -0.42
N VAL A 74 18.94 -6.29 -0.65
CA VAL A 74 19.76 -5.14 -1.04
C VAL A 74 19.78 -4.14 0.09
N LEU A 75 20.97 -3.73 0.53
CA LEU A 75 21.16 -2.52 1.33
C LEU A 75 21.24 -1.32 0.38
N ASP A 76 20.24 -0.46 0.41
CA ASP A 76 20.11 0.74 -0.41
C ASP A 76 20.62 1.95 0.38
N VAL A 77 21.64 2.62 -0.15
CA VAL A 77 22.23 3.81 0.45
C VAL A 77 21.84 5.01 -0.38
N ASP A 78 21.09 5.94 0.21
CA ASP A 78 20.67 7.21 -0.39
C ASP A 78 21.32 8.41 0.33
N PRO A 79 22.41 8.96 -0.23
CA PRO A 79 23.11 10.12 0.31
C PRO A 79 22.22 11.33 0.57
N ARG A 80 21.17 11.53 -0.23
CA ARG A 80 20.28 12.70 -0.09
C ARG A 80 19.42 12.66 1.17
N ASN A 81 19.25 11.48 1.73
CA ASN A 81 18.48 11.25 2.95
C ASN A 81 19.42 10.96 4.15
N GLY A 82 20.68 11.40 4.08
CA GLY A 82 21.67 11.19 5.14
C GLY A 82 22.41 9.86 5.06
N GLY A 83 22.15 9.03 4.05
CA GLY A 83 22.72 7.68 3.97
C GLY A 83 24.24 7.64 3.87
N ALA A 84 24.88 8.68 3.36
CA ALA A 84 26.34 8.77 3.32
C ALA A 84 26.94 8.85 4.73
N ASP A 85 26.40 9.72 5.58
CA ASP A 85 26.88 9.88 6.95
C ASP A 85 26.48 8.68 7.81
N THR A 86 25.24 8.21 7.67
CA THR A 86 24.73 7.04 8.40
C THR A 86 25.56 5.79 8.14
N ILE A 87 25.92 5.50 6.88
CA ILE A 87 26.68 4.29 6.57
C ILE A 87 28.13 4.36 7.06
N GLU A 88 28.74 5.55 7.10
CA GLU A 88 30.08 5.70 7.67
C GLU A 88 30.06 5.61 9.20
N ALA A 89 29.04 6.17 9.86
CA ALA A 89 28.84 6.02 11.30
C ALA A 89 28.69 4.54 11.70
N LEU A 90 27.82 3.79 11.00
CA LEU A 90 27.64 2.35 11.25
C LEU A 90 28.94 1.55 11.07
N LYS A 91 29.77 1.90 10.08
CA LYS A 91 31.07 1.25 9.88
C LYS A 91 32.08 1.61 10.96
N ALA A 92 32.07 2.85 11.44
CA ALA A 92 32.94 3.30 12.52
C ALA A 92 32.58 2.59 13.83
N GLU A 93 31.29 2.38 14.09
CA GLU A 93 30.80 1.72 15.30
C GLU A 93 30.98 0.20 15.27
N HIS A 94 30.64 -0.46 14.16
CA HIS A 94 30.55 -1.92 14.12
C HIS A 94 31.59 -2.61 13.22
N GLY A 95 32.35 -1.84 12.43
CA GLY A 95 33.33 -2.33 11.48
C GLY A 95 32.87 -2.32 10.01
N PRO A 96 33.78 -2.62 9.07
CA PRO A 96 33.55 -2.41 7.65
C PRO A 96 32.49 -3.36 7.06
N LEU A 97 31.79 -2.88 6.03
CA LEU A 97 30.98 -3.74 5.16
C LEU A 97 31.88 -4.52 4.19
N PRO A 98 31.68 -5.85 4.03
CA PRO A 98 32.47 -6.63 3.10
C PRO A 98 32.20 -6.21 1.65
N ARG A 99 33.16 -6.48 0.76
CA ARG A 99 32.96 -6.31 -0.67
C ARG A 99 31.95 -7.34 -1.16
N THR A 100 30.95 -6.87 -1.89
CA THR A 100 29.86 -7.68 -2.42
C THR A 100 29.38 -7.08 -3.74
N LEU A 101 28.54 -7.82 -4.47
CA LEU A 101 27.90 -7.32 -5.69
C LEU A 101 27.26 -5.96 -5.40
N ARG A 102 27.54 -4.98 -6.27
CA ARG A 102 27.06 -3.61 -6.10
C ARG A 102 26.54 -3.01 -7.40
N THR A 103 25.56 -2.13 -7.27
CA THR A 103 25.20 -1.18 -8.31
C THR A 103 25.39 0.23 -7.78
N ILE A 104 26.15 1.05 -8.51
CA ILE A 104 26.37 2.47 -8.20
C ILE A 104 25.43 3.31 -9.05
N SER A 105 24.75 4.26 -8.41
CA SER A 105 23.86 5.20 -9.07
C SER A 105 24.63 6.10 -10.05
N GLY A 106 24.05 6.33 -11.23
CA GLY A 106 24.55 7.33 -12.18
C GLY A 106 24.48 8.78 -11.65
N ARG A 107 23.83 9.02 -10.50
CA ARG A 107 23.74 10.36 -9.91
C ARG A 107 25.12 10.95 -9.56
N GLY A 108 26.06 10.13 -9.12
CA GLY A 108 27.43 10.54 -8.80
C GLY A 108 27.62 11.10 -7.38
N ASP A 109 26.66 10.90 -6.49
CA ASP A 109 26.68 11.32 -5.08
C ASP A 109 27.05 10.18 -4.11
N GLY A 110 27.34 8.99 -4.64
CA GLY A 110 27.65 7.80 -3.85
C GLY A 110 26.46 6.87 -3.58
N GLY A 111 25.26 7.19 -4.09
CA GLY A 111 24.09 6.32 -3.96
C GLY A 111 24.36 4.93 -4.53
N SER A 112 24.01 3.88 -3.77
CA SER A 112 24.37 2.52 -4.17
C SER A 112 23.46 1.43 -3.59
N HIS A 113 23.34 0.34 -4.35
CA HIS A 113 22.71 -0.91 -3.95
C HIS A 113 23.82 -1.93 -3.63
N ARG A 114 23.84 -2.49 -2.42
CA ARG A 114 24.76 -3.58 -2.02
C ARG A 114 23.96 -4.86 -1.79
N PHE A 115 24.30 -5.94 -2.48
CA PHE A 115 23.55 -7.19 -2.41
C PHE A 115 24.19 -8.13 -1.40
N TYR A 116 23.40 -8.74 -0.52
CA TYR A 116 23.86 -9.73 0.45
C TYR A 116 22.96 -10.96 0.41
N ARG A 117 23.45 -12.11 0.89
CA ARG A 117 22.59 -13.27 1.15
C ARG A 117 21.54 -12.91 2.19
N ARG A 118 20.31 -13.37 2.00
CA ARG A 118 19.20 -13.08 2.92
C ARG A 118 19.28 -13.99 4.14
N PRO A 119 19.45 -13.45 5.37
CA PRO A 119 19.31 -14.25 6.58
C PRO A 119 17.86 -14.70 6.77
N ALA A 120 17.67 -15.82 7.47
CA ALA A 120 16.35 -16.33 7.79
C ALA A 120 15.57 -15.35 8.70
N GLY A 121 14.24 -15.34 8.55
CA GLY A 121 13.33 -14.53 9.34
C GLY A 121 12.89 -13.22 8.68
N LYS A 122 12.12 -12.44 9.44
CA LYS A 122 11.66 -11.11 9.02
C LYS A 122 12.80 -10.11 9.15
N LEU A 123 12.94 -9.24 8.16
CA LEU A 123 13.92 -8.14 8.15
C LEU A 123 13.21 -6.79 8.19
N SER A 124 13.86 -5.81 8.81
CA SER A 124 13.39 -4.44 8.94
C SER A 124 14.55 -3.46 8.83
N SER A 125 14.33 -2.30 8.21
CA SER A 125 15.30 -1.22 8.11
C SER A 125 15.20 -0.19 9.24
N THR A 126 14.27 -0.34 10.19
CA THR A 126 13.94 0.70 11.18
C THR A 126 15.11 1.13 12.06
N ARG A 127 16.09 0.26 12.30
CA ARG A 127 17.27 0.52 13.15
C ARG A 127 18.52 0.88 12.36
N LEU A 128 18.45 1.01 11.03
CA LEU A 128 19.61 1.36 10.20
C LEU A 128 19.89 2.87 10.17
N GLY A 129 18.93 3.70 10.59
CA GLY A 129 19.04 5.14 10.54
C GLY A 129 18.67 5.75 9.18
N PRO A 130 18.76 7.08 9.07
CA PRO A 130 18.24 7.82 7.92
C PRO A 130 19.04 7.53 6.65
N GLY A 131 18.33 7.45 5.51
CA GLY A 131 18.92 7.28 4.18
C GLY A 131 19.51 5.89 3.91
N ILE A 132 19.28 4.93 4.80
CA ILE A 132 19.60 3.51 4.60
C ILE A 132 18.30 2.71 4.62
N ASP A 133 18.07 1.94 3.56
CA ASP A 133 16.90 1.05 3.47
C ASP A 133 17.29 -0.35 3.01
N ILE A 134 16.36 -1.30 3.11
CA ILE A 134 16.51 -2.63 2.52
C ILE A 134 15.47 -2.87 1.42
N LYS A 135 15.90 -3.50 0.33
CA LYS A 135 14.98 -4.04 -0.68
C LYS A 135 14.99 -5.56 -0.64
N LEU A 136 13.79 -6.13 -0.58
CA LEU A 136 13.52 -7.56 -0.56
C LEU A 136 12.87 -8.00 -1.88
N ASP A 137 12.51 -9.27 -1.97
CA ASP A 137 11.90 -9.90 -3.14
C ASP A 137 10.49 -9.41 -3.49
N THR A 138 9.88 -8.60 -2.63
CA THR A 138 8.66 -7.84 -2.92
C THR A 138 8.93 -6.54 -3.69
N GLY A 139 10.20 -6.15 -3.85
CA GLY A 139 10.63 -4.93 -4.53
C GLY A 139 11.66 -5.18 -5.63
N TYR A 140 12.16 -4.09 -6.20
CA TYR A 140 13.13 -4.10 -7.29
C TYR A 140 14.17 -3.00 -7.13
N VAL A 141 15.26 -3.16 -7.88
CA VAL A 141 16.30 -2.15 -8.06
C VAL A 141 16.39 -1.74 -9.52
N VAL A 142 16.92 -0.55 -9.77
CA VAL A 142 17.38 -0.16 -11.12
C VAL A 142 18.73 -0.84 -11.37
N ALA A 143 18.79 -1.66 -12.41
CA ALA A 143 19.99 -2.42 -12.78
C ALA A 143 20.86 -1.64 -13.78
N ALA A 144 22.17 -1.87 -13.77
CA ALA A 144 23.05 -1.33 -14.79
C ALA A 144 22.71 -1.95 -16.17
N PRO A 145 22.95 -1.28 -17.31
CA PRO A 145 23.49 0.06 -17.46
C PRO A 145 22.41 1.15 -17.54
N SER A 146 21.23 0.96 -16.91
CA SER A 146 20.12 1.93 -16.92
C SER A 146 20.58 3.38 -16.70
N ILE A 147 19.88 4.33 -17.32
CA ILE A 147 20.21 5.75 -17.26
C ILE A 147 19.49 6.42 -16.10
N HIS A 148 20.24 7.12 -15.25
CA HIS A 148 19.66 7.90 -14.16
C HIS A 148 18.87 9.10 -14.73
N PRO A 149 17.58 9.29 -14.37
CA PRO A 149 16.71 10.26 -15.01
C PRO A 149 17.22 11.71 -14.89
N ASP A 150 17.73 12.09 -13.72
CA ASP A 150 18.13 13.49 -13.49
C ASP A 150 19.51 13.84 -14.08
N THR A 151 20.41 12.87 -14.26
CA THR A 151 21.81 13.14 -14.62
C THR A 151 22.20 12.63 -15.99
N GLY A 152 21.36 11.80 -16.62
CA GLY A 152 21.66 11.16 -17.90
C GLY A 152 22.83 10.17 -17.86
N ARG A 153 23.38 9.89 -16.67
CA ARG A 153 24.55 9.01 -16.48
C ARG A 153 24.09 7.58 -16.16
N PRO A 154 24.84 6.55 -16.61
CA PRO A 154 24.46 5.17 -16.38
C PRO A 154 24.70 4.73 -14.93
N TYR A 155 23.82 3.87 -14.44
CA TYR A 155 24.09 3.02 -13.29
C TYR A 155 25.23 2.05 -13.65
N ARG A 156 26.15 1.79 -12.73
CA ARG A 156 27.32 0.93 -12.95
C ARG A 156 27.30 -0.28 -12.04
N ARG A 157 27.52 -1.47 -12.60
CA ARG A 157 27.66 -2.71 -11.83
C ARG A 157 29.12 -2.90 -11.43
N ILE A 158 29.35 -3.29 -10.18
CA ILE A 158 30.64 -3.72 -9.67
C ILE A 158 30.49 -5.18 -9.28
N ASP A 159 31.11 -6.06 -10.06
CA ASP A 159 31.02 -7.51 -9.89
C ASP A 159 31.88 -8.00 -8.73
N HIS A 160 31.20 -8.63 -7.76
CA HIS A 160 31.79 -9.43 -6.68
C HIS A 160 30.79 -10.54 -6.34
N PRO A 161 31.24 -11.65 -5.73
CA PRO A 161 30.32 -12.64 -5.17
C PRO A 161 29.34 -11.99 -4.20
N VAL A 162 28.10 -12.47 -4.18
CA VAL A 162 27.15 -12.12 -3.12
C VAL A 162 27.56 -12.88 -1.86
N VAL A 163 27.89 -12.13 -0.81
CA VAL A 163 28.37 -12.66 0.47
C VAL A 163 27.31 -12.53 1.57
N ASP A 164 27.53 -13.22 2.69
CA ASP A 164 26.74 -13.02 3.89
C ASP A 164 26.92 -11.61 4.45
N PRO A 165 25.86 -10.99 4.99
CA PRO A 165 26.00 -9.73 5.70
C PRO A 165 26.81 -9.93 7.00
N PRO A 166 27.52 -8.89 7.48
CA PRO A 166 28.20 -8.98 8.77
C PRO A 166 27.19 -9.15 9.91
N ALA A 167 27.60 -9.81 10.99
CA ALA A 167 26.71 -10.14 12.12
C ALA A 167 25.99 -8.91 12.68
N TRP A 168 26.70 -7.79 12.86
CA TRP A 168 26.10 -6.54 13.35
C TRP A 168 24.98 -6.02 12.45
N LEU A 169 25.08 -6.21 11.12
CA LEU A 169 24.03 -5.78 10.20
C LEU A 169 22.81 -6.70 10.33
N ILE A 170 23.01 -8.01 10.50
CA ILE A 170 21.92 -8.95 10.78
C ILE A 170 21.21 -8.54 12.07
N ASP A 171 21.98 -8.21 13.11
CA ASP A 171 21.44 -7.84 14.40
C ASP A 171 20.60 -6.57 14.30
N LEU A 172 21.00 -5.55 13.55
CA LEU A 172 20.18 -4.36 13.30
C LEU A 172 18.94 -4.64 12.45
N LEU A 173 19.04 -5.55 11.48
CA LEU A 173 17.97 -5.89 10.54
C LEU A 173 16.87 -6.76 11.15
N ARG A 174 17.18 -7.52 12.20
CA ARG A 174 16.15 -8.26 12.93
C ARG A 174 15.19 -7.26 13.57
N PRO A 175 13.88 -7.41 13.44
CA PRO A 175 12.97 -6.64 14.27
C PRO A 175 13.34 -6.92 15.73
N GLU A 176 13.30 -5.90 16.58
CA GLU A 176 13.33 -6.17 18.01
C GLU A 176 12.23 -7.19 18.31
N PRO A 177 12.50 -8.21 19.15
CA PRO A 177 11.43 -8.98 19.73
C PRO A 177 10.43 -7.94 20.22
N VAL A 178 9.22 -7.95 19.67
CA VAL A 178 8.15 -7.20 20.29
C VAL A 178 8.08 -7.85 21.65
N GLU A 179 8.64 -7.19 22.66
CA GLU A 179 8.39 -7.52 24.04
C GLU A 179 6.86 -7.57 24.04
N GLU A 180 6.32 -8.77 24.24
CA GLU A 180 4.90 -8.90 24.50
C GLU A 180 4.72 -8.16 25.82
N GLN A 181 4.62 -6.82 25.75
CA GLN A 181 3.84 -6.06 26.69
C GLN A 181 2.61 -6.92 26.80
N PRO A 182 2.31 -7.50 27.99
CA PRO A 182 1.18 -8.39 28.14
C PRO A 182 0.10 -7.62 27.46
N ARG A 183 -0.38 -8.09 26.29
CA ARG A 183 -1.39 -7.37 25.53
C ARG A 183 -2.37 -7.13 26.63
N ARG A 184 -2.53 -5.86 27.08
CA ARG A 184 -3.56 -5.58 28.07
C ARG A 184 -4.71 -6.20 27.36
N ARG A 185 -5.19 -7.32 27.89
CA ARG A 185 -6.24 -8.05 27.25
C ARG A 185 -7.24 -6.92 27.23
N GLN A 186 -7.47 -6.33 26.06
CA GLN A 186 -8.80 -5.93 25.76
C GLN A 186 -9.42 -7.29 25.87
N GLU A 187 -9.89 -7.56 27.09
CA GLU A 187 -11.11 -8.26 27.27
C GLU A 187 -11.98 -7.49 26.29
N PHE A 188 -11.97 -7.96 25.04
CA PHE A 188 -13.20 -8.23 24.36
C PHE A 188 -13.97 -8.96 25.44
N SER A 189 -14.67 -8.16 26.24
CA SER A 189 -15.82 -8.62 26.97
C SER A 189 -16.48 -9.48 25.92
N THR A 190 -16.53 -10.78 26.19
CA THR A 190 -17.37 -11.71 25.44
C THR A 190 -18.77 -11.22 25.71
N PHE A 191 -19.13 -10.10 25.07
CA PHE A 191 -20.40 -9.47 25.18
C PHE A 191 -21.28 -10.29 24.27
N THR A 192 -21.91 -11.30 24.87
CA THR A 192 -22.83 -12.21 24.18
C THR A 192 -24.22 -11.60 24.01
N GLY A 193 -24.31 -10.26 23.96
CA GLY A 193 -25.56 -9.51 23.83
C GLY A 193 -25.55 -8.56 22.63
N PRO A 194 -26.72 -8.00 22.27
CA PRO A 194 -26.83 -6.99 21.21
C PRO A 194 -26.02 -5.75 21.58
N SER A 195 -25.17 -5.27 20.69
CA SER A 195 -24.32 -4.09 20.96
C SER A 195 -25.19 -2.87 21.30
N PRO A 196 -24.67 -1.82 21.97
CA PRO A 196 -25.45 -0.61 22.21
C PRO A 196 -26.05 0.01 20.94
N ALA A 197 -25.39 -0.14 19.79
CA ALA A 197 -25.92 0.29 18.49
C ALA A 197 -27.10 -0.58 18.00
N ASP A 198 -27.07 -1.89 18.30
CA ASP A 198 -28.17 -2.81 18.00
C ASP A 198 -29.35 -2.57 18.94
N GLN A 199 -29.08 -2.34 20.25
CA GLN A 199 -30.10 -1.97 21.23
C GLN A 199 -30.78 -0.65 20.87
N PHE A 200 -29.99 0.37 20.49
CA PHE A 200 -30.51 1.63 19.98
C PHE A 200 -31.38 1.40 18.74
N SER A 201 -30.89 0.61 17.78
CA SER A 201 -31.66 0.33 16.56
C SER A 201 -32.96 -0.46 16.80
N ALA A 202 -33.03 -1.25 17.88
CA ALA A 202 -34.22 -1.98 18.29
C ALA A 202 -35.20 -1.11 19.12
N ALA A 203 -34.70 -0.13 19.87
CA ALA A 203 -35.50 0.70 20.76
C ALA A 203 -36.03 2.00 20.13
N THR A 204 -35.54 2.37 18.94
CA THR A 204 -35.87 3.63 18.26
C THR A 204 -36.65 3.36 16.98
N SER A 205 -37.67 4.17 16.68
CA SER A 205 -38.42 4.09 15.43
C SER A 205 -37.76 4.92 14.31
N TRP A 206 -38.11 4.66 13.05
CA TRP A 206 -37.71 5.54 11.95
C TRP A 206 -38.29 6.95 12.08
N SER A 207 -39.44 7.12 12.73
CA SER A 207 -40.01 8.44 13.04
C SER A 207 -39.16 9.24 14.02
N ASP A 208 -38.61 8.58 15.04
CA ASP A 208 -37.76 9.26 16.03
C ASP A 208 -36.44 9.76 15.42
N ILE A 209 -35.97 9.09 14.35
CA ILE A 209 -34.70 9.43 13.69
C ILE A 209 -34.92 10.41 12.55
N LEU A 210 -35.93 10.21 11.70
CA LEU A 210 -36.11 11.00 10.49
C LEU A 210 -37.03 12.21 10.71
N GLY A 211 -38.01 12.08 11.59
CA GLY A 211 -39.02 13.11 11.89
C GLY A 211 -38.42 14.44 12.36
N PRO A 212 -37.47 14.47 13.32
CA PRO A 212 -36.81 15.71 13.76
C PRO A 212 -36.11 16.46 12.63
N HIS A 213 -35.66 15.74 11.60
CA HIS A 213 -35.00 16.29 10.42
C HIS A 213 -35.97 16.59 9.26
N GLY A 214 -37.27 16.66 9.55
CA GLY A 214 -38.31 17.11 8.63
C GLY A 214 -38.79 16.05 7.63
N TRP A 215 -38.33 14.81 7.75
CA TRP A 215 -38.84 13.73 6.91
C TRP A 215 -40.26 13.34 7.31
N ARG A 216 -41.05 12.91 6.32
CA ARG A 216 -42.42 12.45 6.53
C ARG A 216 -42.58 11.02 6.05
N CYS A 217 -43.16 10.17 6.89
CA CYS A 217 -43.66 8.86 6.45
C CYS A 217 -44.95 9.05 5.65
N LEU A 218 -45.07 8.34 4.54
CA LEU A 218 -46.25 8.36 3.67
C LEU A 218 -47.18 7.16 3.90
N ASP A 219 -46.72 6.19 4.69
CA ASP A 219 -47.45 4.96 4.99
C ASP A 219 -47.81 4.91 6.48
N ALA A 220 -48.81 4.08 6.83
CA ALA A 220 -49.39 4.05 8.17
C ALA A 220 -48.41 3.53 9.25
N ASP A 221 -47.55 2.58 8.88
CA ASP A 221 -46.50 2.06 9.76
C ASP A 221 -45.12 2.63 9.31
N PRO A 222 -44.51 3.52 10.09
CA PRO A 222 -43.21 4.11 9.77
C PRO A 222 -42.05 3.11 9.75
N ASP A 223 -42.18 1.98 10.45
CA ASP A 223 -41.16 0.94 10.56
C ASP A 223 -41.44 -0.29 9.71
N GLY A 224 -42.62 -0.33 9.06
CA GLY A 224 -43.06 -1.42 8.23
C GLY A 224 -42.14 -1.67 7.02
N ASP A 225 -42.02 -2.94 6.63
CA ASP A 225 -41.30 -3.31 5.42
C ASP A 225 -42.01 -2.71 4.19
N GLY A 226 -41.29 -1.93 3.40
CA GLY A 226 -41.83 -1.15 2.29
C GLY A 226 -42.29 0.27 2.63
N ALA A 227 -42.24 0.70 3.90
CA ALA A 227 -42.65 2.04 4.30
C ALA A 227 -41.88 3.13 3.56
N ARG A 228 -42.60 4.06 2.92
CA ARG A 228 -42.05 5.14 2.09
C ARG A 228 -41.87 6.41 2.90
N TRP A 229 -40.69 7.00 2.75
CA TRP A 229 -40.27 8.19 3.43
C TRP A 229 -39.91 9.29 2.44
N ARG A 230 -40.32 10.52 2.73
CA ARG A 230 -40.03 11.69 1.90
C ARG A 230 -39.21 12.72 2.66
N HIS A 231 -38.05 13.08 2.11
CA HIS A 231 -37.23 14.18 2.60
C HIS A 231 -37.85 15.54 2.22
N PRO A 232 -37.72 16.60 3.04
CA PRO A 232 -38.28 17.92 2.74
C PRO A 232 -37.81 18.52 1.40
N ALA A 233 -36.55 18.28 1.01
CA ALA A 233 -36.00 18.76 -0.26
C ALA A 233 -36.27 17.82 -1.46
N ALA A 234 -37.16 16.83 -1.30
CA ALA A 234 -37.42 15.84 -2.33
C ALA A 234 -38.36 16.34 -3.43
N THR A 235 -37.88 16.22 -4.66
CA THR A 235 -38.67 16.47 -5.89
C THR A 235 -39.54 15.27 -6.29
N SER A 236 -39.17 14.06 -5.88
CA SER A 236 -39.93 12.83 -6.11
C SER A 236 -41.02 12.60 -5.06
N ALA A 237 -41.99 11.74 -5.38
CA ALA A 237 -43.10 11.41 -4.49
C ALA A 237 -42.64 10.81 -3.15
N TRP A 238 -41.55 10.05 -3.14
CA TRP A 238 -40.83 9.62 -1.94
C TRP A 238 -39.33 9.56 -2.24
N SER A 239 -38.51 9.57 -1.18
CA SER A 239 -37.04 9.67 -1.24
C SER A 239 -36.34 8.43 -0.72
N ALA A 240 -37.01 7.63 0.09
CA ALA A 240 -36.46 6.44 0.70
C ALA A 240 -37.55 5.41 0.98
N THR A 241 -37.16 4.16 1.16
CA THR A 241 -38.03 3.09 1.66
C THR A 241 -37.33 2.29 2.75
N VAL A 242 -38.09 1.83 3.74
CA VAL A 242 -37.61 0.82 4.69
C VAL A 242 -37.69 -0.55 4.04
N LYS A 243 -36.59 -1.32 4.06
CA LYS A 243 -36.56 -2.73 3.65
C LYS A 243 -35.72 -3.54 4.61
N HIS A 244 -36.26 -4.66 5.11
CA HIS A 244 -35.62 -5.51 6.12
C HIS A 244 -35.11 -4.71 7.35
N GLY A 245 -35.89 -3.70 7.77
CA GLY A 245 -35.54 -2.81 8.89
C GLY A 245 -34.45 -1.77 8.58
N LEU A 246 -33.97 -1.67 7.34
CA LEU A 246 -32.96 -0.70 6.90
C LEU A 246 -33.58 0.37 6.00
N LEU A 247 -33.06 1.60 6.08
CA LEU A 247 -33.46 2.69 5.19
C LEU A 247 -32.64 2.64 3.90
N PHE A 248 -33.33 2.54 2.76
CA PHE A 248 -32.75 2.64 1.43
C PHE A 248 -33.14 3.99 0.83
N VAL A 249 -32.15 4.81 0.48
CA VAL A 249 -32.34 6.19 0.01
C VAL A 249 -32.10 6.28 -1.49
N TYR A 250 -33.03 6.87 -2.22
CA TYR A 250 -33.02 6.96 -3.69
C TYR A 250 -32.81 8.38 -4.21
N SER A 251 -32.84 9.38 -3.33
CA SER A 251 -32.69 10.78 -3.70
C SER A 251 -31.30 11.31 -3.32
N PRO A 252 -30.59 11.98 -4.24
CA PRO A 252 -29.31 12.62 -3.94
C PRO A 252 -29.47 13.93 -3.14
N ASN A 253 -30.70 14.44 -2.97
CA ASN A 253 -30.99 15.69 -2.26
C ASN A 253 -31.18 15.46 -0.75
N THR A 254 -30.41 14.55 -0.18
CA THR A 254 -30.49 14.19 1.25
C THR A 254 -29.08 14.08 1.82
N PRO A 255 -28.90 14.13 3.15
CA PRO A 255 -27.59 13.89 3.79
C PRO A 255 -27.04 12.47 3.60
N PHE A 256 -27.83 11.55 3.05
CA PHE A 256 -27.46 10.15 2.85
C PHE A 256 -26.89 9.91 1.45
N ASP A 257 -26.01 8.92 1.35
CA ASP A 257 -25.59 8.38 0.06
C ASP A 257 -26.75 7.61 -0.59
N VAL A 258 -26.87 7.74 -1.91
CA VAL A 258 -27.90 7.02 -2.68
C VAL A 258 -27.60 5.52 -2.69
N THR A 259 -28.57 4.72 -2.24
CA THR A 259 -28.52 3.26 -2.26
C THR A 259 -28.94 2.75 -3.64
N ALA A 260 -28.00 2.77 -4.60
CA ALA A 260 -28.19 2.29 -5.96
C ALA A 260 -27.92 0.78 -6.09
N ALA A 261 -28.31 0.16 -7.22
CA ALA A 261 -28.10 -1.27 -7.48
C ALA A 261 -26.61 -1.70 -7.42
N SER A 262 -25.68 -0.80 -7.70
CA SER A 262 -24.24 -1.02 -7.59
C SER A 262 -23.69 -0.91 -6.16
N ASN A 263 -24.45 -0.35 -5.21
CA ASN A 263 -24.08 -0.22 -3.79
C ASN A 263 -25.33 -0.22 -2.88
N PRO A 264 -26.02 -1.37 -2.73
CA PRO A 264 -27.29 -1.47 -2.03
C PRO A 264 -27.12 -1.50 -0.49
N LYS A 265 -26.29 -0.61 0.06
CA LYS A 265 -26.03 -0.55 1.50
C LYS A 265 -27.11 0.28 2.20
N GLY A 266 -28.17 -0.39 2.65
CA GLY A 266 -29.18 0.23 3.51
C GLY A 266 -28.59 0.72 4.84
N TYR A 267 -29.20 1.77 5.40
CA TYR A 267 -28.80 2.34 6.68
C TYR A 267 -29.58 1.66 7.82
N THR A 268 -28.86 1.15 8.81
CA THR A 268 -29.46 0.84 10.12
C THR A 268 -29.92 2.13 10.78
N ARG A 269 -30.88 2.07 11.69
CA ARG A 269 -31.30 3.21 12.52
C ARG A 269 -30.13 3.94 13.18
N PHE A 270 -29.20 3.23 13.80
CA PHE A 270 -28.00 3.86 14.39
C PHE A 270 -27.14 4.63 13.37
N ARG A 271 -26.87 4.04 12.20
CA ARG A 271 -26.13 4.73 11.13
C ARG A 271 -26.88 5.93 10.59
N ALA A 272 -28.21 5.86 10.52
CA ALA A 272 -29.00 6.98 10.05
C ALA A 272 -28.98 8.15 11.04
N TYR A 273 -29.12 7.84 12.33
CA TYR A 273 -28.89 8.79 13.42
C TYR A 273 -27.49 9.42 13.35
N ALA A 274 -26.45 8.61 13.11
CA ALA A 274 -25.09 9.15 12.98
C ALA A 274 -24.94 10.13 11.80
N VAL A 275 -25.57 9.85 10.66
CA VAL A 275 -25.54 10.75 9.50
C VAL A 275 -26.25 12.08 9.80
N LEU A 276 -27.43 12.01 10.41
CA LEU A 276 -28.29 13.19 10.62
C LEU A 276 -27.84 14.04 11.81
N ASP A 277 -27.47 13.42 12.93
CA ASP A 277 -27.19 14.12 14.19
C ASP A 277 -25.69 14.30 14.45
N HIS A 278 -24.82 13.53 13.78
CA HIS A 278 -23.37 13.53 14.01
C HIS A 278 -22.55 13.65 12.72
N VAL A 279 -23.16 14.09 11.60
CA VAL A 279 -22.48 14.31 10.31
C VAL A 279 -21.68 13.08 9.82
N GLY A 280 -22.18 11.89 10.14
CA GLY A 280 -21.56 10.60 9.80
C GLY A 280 -20.49 10.11 10.76
N ASP A 281 -20.17 10.83 11.85
CA ASP A 281 -19.23 10.36 12.87
C ASP A 281 -19.87 9.27 13.76
N LEU A 282 -19.64 8.02 13.38
CA LEU A 282 -20.11 6.84 14.12
C LEU A 282 -19.57 6.77 15.56
N LYS A 283 -18.39 7.34 15.85
CA LYS A 283 -17.81 7.32 17.20
C LYS A 283 -18.50 8.34 18.09
N ALA A 284 -18.75 9.54 17.58
CA ALA A 284 -19.51 10.57 18.29
C ALA A 284 -20.94 10.10 18.58
N ALA A 285 -21.62 9.54 17.58
CA ALA A 285 -22.95 8.94 17.74
C ALA A 285 -22.96 7.82 18.77
N TYR A 286 -21.97 6.92 18.74
CA TYR A 286 -21.85 5.83 19.70
C TYR A 286 -21.65 6.33 21.14
N ARG A 287 -20.85 7.39 21.33
CA ARG A 287 -20.65 8.02 22.65
C ARG A 287 -21.93 8.69 23.17
N ALA A 288 -22.71 9.31 22.28
CA ALA A 288 -23.97 9.95 22.64
C ALA A 288 -24.99 8.93 23.17
N ILE A 289 -25.12 7.77 22.54
CA ILE A 289 -26.07 6.72 22.97
C ILE A 289 -25.57 5.88 24.16
N THR A 290 -24.25 5.87 24.43
CA THR A 290 -23.66 5.12 25.56
C THR A 290 -23.40 5.99 26.79
N GLY A 291 -23.76 7.28 26.74
CA GLY A 291 -23.66 8.20 27.88
C GLY A 291 -22.23 8.50 28.35
N LYS A 292 -21.19 8.13 27.60
CA LYS A 292 -19.79 8.49 27.91
C LYS A 292 -19.45 9.85 27.32
N GLY A 293 -20.09 10.89 27.87
CA GLY A 293 -19.56 12.25 27.82
C GLY A 293 -18.26 12.32 28.63
N VAL A 294 -17.25 12.96 28.06
CA VAL A 294 -16.03 13.36 28.76
C VAL A 294 -16.43 14.25 29.92
N ALA A 295 -16.17 13.80 31.15
CA ALA A 295 -16.11 14.64 32.33
C ALA A 295 -14.63 14.84 32.68
N ALA A 296 -14.28 16.12 32.86
CA ALA A 296 -12.97 16.73 33.13
C ALA A 296 -12.00 16.82 31.95
#